data_AF-A0A090R3D0-F1
#
_entry.id   AF-A0A090R3D0-F1
#
_cell.length_a   1.000
_cell.length_b   1.000
_cell.length_c   1.000
_cell.angle_alpha   90.00
_cell.angle_beta   90.00
_cell.angle_gamma   90.00
#
_symmetry.space_group_name_H-M   'P 1'
#
loop_
_entity.id
_entity.type
_entity.pdbx_description
1 polymer ?
#
loop_
_entity_poly.entity_id
_entity_poly.type
_entity_poly.pdbx_seq_one_letter_code
_entity_poly.pdbx_strand_id
1 'polypeptide(L)'
;MDKWLFISSMLTHRLTGVMSTDRTMAGTSMMTALSSRDWSADTLAYLGLTPKHFPAFVDAGDKVGVLLPEVAEELGLPAHVAVISAGHDTQFALVGSGAQEAQPILSSGTWEILMARVSKPTVQPAWFSAGFTAELDASAHLYNPGIQWLSSAVMEWVANTVYADVATSAEKYTVMINEASAIPAGSDGLIFDPRFSEGGSYKGSPSIPPGAIFIARRLRGWWRNSKAVCST
;
A
#
# COMPACT_ATOMS: atom_id res chain seq x y z
N MET A 1 32.01 8.32 -6.84
CA MET A 1 31.25 7.08 -7.11
C MET A 1 29.79 7.44 -6.99
N ASP A 2 29.00 7.13 -8.02
CA ASP A 2 27.59 7.48 -8.05
C ASP A 2 26.81 6.70 -6.98
N LYS A 3 25.68 7.26 -6.52
CA LYS A 3 24.83 6.71 -5.47
C LYS A 3 23.42 6.51 -5.97
N TRP A 4 22.79 5.40 -5.61
CA TRP A 4 21.36 5.17 -5.81
C TRP A 4 20.57 5.88 -4.70
N LEU A 5 19.63 6.72 -5.11
CA LEU A 5 18.76 7.48 -4.20
C LEU A 5 17.31 7.07 -4.41
N PHE A 6 16.60 6.83 -3.31
CA PHE A 6 15.15 6.77 -3.33
C PHE A 6 14.58 8.16 -3.58
N ILE A 7 13.31 8.25 -4.01
CA ILE A 7 12.69 9.54 -4.32
C ILE A 7 12.72 10.52 -3.14
N SER A 8 12.47 10.04 -1.91
CA SER A 8 12.58 10.83 -0.68
C SER A 8 13.99 11.38 -0.48
N SER A 9 15.01 10.52 -0.65
CA SER A 9 16.42 10.87 -0.59
C SER A 9 16.85 11.88 -1.65
N MET A 10 16.28 11.80 -2.86
CA MET A 10 16.53 12.79 -3.92
C MET A 10 15.99 14.16 -3.52
N LEU A 11 14.79 14.21 -2.92
CA LEU A 11 14.19 15.45 -2.44
C LEU A 11 15.02 16.06 -1.31
N THR A 12 15.37 15.27 -0.27
CA THR A 12 16.20 15.77 0.84
C THR A 12 17.57 16.22 0.36
N HIS A 13 18.17 15.52 -0.62
CA HIS A 13 19.43 15.91 -1.22
C HIS A 13 19.33 17.24 -1.97
N ARG A 14 18.27 17.46 -2.75
CA ARG A 14 18.05 18.76 -3.41
C ARG A 14 17.85 19.90 -2.42
N LEU A 15 17.23 19.63 -1.28
CA LEU A 15 16.96 20.63 -0.26
C LEU A 15 18.21 20.98 0.57
N THR A 16 19.12 20.02 0.80
CA THR A 16 20.20 20.16 1.79
C THR A 16 21.63 19.96 1.26
N GLY A 17 21.77 19.44 0.04
CA GLY A 17 23.04 18.93 -0.48
C GLY A 17 23.49 17.60 0.12
N VAL A 18 22.78 17.05 1.12
CA VAL A 18 23.17 15.82 1.83
C VAL A 18 22.48 14.60 1.23
N MET A 19 23.26 13.58 0.86
CA MET A 19 22.71 12.29 0.46
C MET A 19 22.46 11.41 1.68
N SER A 20 21.23 10.91 1.83
CA SER A 20 20.82 10.00 2.91
C SER A 20 19.90 8.90 2.37
N THR A 21 19.68 7.84 3.15
CA THR A 21 18.69 6.79 2.85
C THR A 21 17.76 6.65 4.04
N ASP A 22 16.49 7.02 3.86
CA ASP A 22 15.48 6.78 4.88
C ASP A 22 15.26 5.28 5.08
N ARG A 23 15.26 4.83 6.34
CA ARG A 23 15.19 3.41 6.68
C ARG A 23 13.85 2.77 6.32
N THR A 24 12.74 3.49 6.44
CA THR A 24 11.41 2.96 6.09
C THR A 24 11.26 2.83 4.57
N MET A 25 11.84 3.77 3.80
CA MET A 25 11.91 3.70 2.34
C MET A 25 12.81 2.57 1.85
N ALA A 26 13.96 2.34 2.48
CA ALA A 26 14.77 1.18 2.15
C ALA A 26 14.06 -0.13 2.50
N GLY A 27 13.22 -0.13 3.54
CA GLY A 27 12.38 -1.27 3.94
C GLY A 27 11.48 -1.79 2.81
N THR A 28 10.98 -0.91 1.94
CA THR A 28 10.09 -1.29 0.81
C THR A 28 10.86 -1.88 -0.37
N SER A 29 12.19 -1.75 -0.40
CA SER A 29 13.02 -2.16 -1.54
C SER A 29 13.27 -3.66 -1.63
N MET A 30 12.92 -4.43 -0.60
CA MET A 30 13.30 -5.84 -0.41
C MET A 30 14.82 -6.10 -0.38
N MET A 31 15.65 -5.06 -0.34
CA MET A 31 17.11 -5.17 -0.25
C MET A 31 17.64 -5.12 1.19
N THR A 32 16.76 -4.93 2.18
CA THR A 32 17.11 -4.88 3.60
C THR A 32 16.84 -6.22 4.29
N ALA A 33 17.53 -6.47 5.40
CA ALA A 33 17.23 -7.57 6.29
C ALA A 33 16.50 -7.02 7.53
N LEU A 34 15.33 -7.60 7.83
CA LEU A 34 14.53 -7.18 8.99
C LEU A 34 15.31 -7.27 10.30
N SER A 35 16.07 -8.36 10.50
CA SER A 35 16.81 -8.61 11.74
C SER A 35 17.89 -7.57 12.06
N SER A 36 18.59 -7.07 11.03
CA SER A 36 19.63 -6.04 11.19
C SER A 36 19.11 -4.63 10.99
N ARG A 37 17.93 -4.47 10.36
CA ARG A 37 17.39 -3.19 9.88
C ARG A 37 18.37 -2.43 8.99
N ASP A 38 19.21 -3.17 8.28
CA ASP A 38 20.27 -2.71 7.40
C ASP A 38 20.17 -3.46 6.06
N TRP A 39 21.02 -3.13 5.10
CA TRP A 39 21.13 -3.86 3.84
C TRP A 39 21.39 -5.35 4.05
N SER A 40 20.66 -6.19 3.31
CA SER A 40 20.91 -7.62 3.24
C SER A 40 22.13 -7.88 2.37
N ALA A 41 23.22 -8.37 2.97
CA ALA A 41 24.45 -8.68 2.24
C ALA A 41 24.22 -9.69 1.11
N ASP A 42 23.41 -10.73 1.36
CA ASP A 42 23.09 -11.76 0.38
C ASP A 42 22.26 -11.20 -0.78
N THR A 43 21.26 -10.37 -0.48
CA THR A 43 20.42 -9.74 -1.52
C THR A 43 21.24 -8.77 -2.37
N LEU A 44 22.08 -7.93 -1.74
CA LEU A 44 22.95 -7.02 -2.49
C LEU A 44 23.96 -7.78 -3.34
N ALA A 45 24.59 -8.83 -2.80
CA ALA A 45 25.53 -9.65 -3.56
C ALA A 45 24.87 -10.32 -4.77
N TYR A 46 23.65 -10.86 -4.61
CA TYR A 46 22.86 -11.42 -5.70
C TYR A 46 22.60 -10.40 -6.82
N LEU A 47 22.37 -9.14 -6.47
CA LEU A 47 22.15 -8.03 -7.41
C LEU A 47 23.46 -7.42 -7.95
N GLY A 48 24.64 -7.91 -7.55
CA GLY A 48 25.93 -7.32 -7.91
C GLY A 48 26.19 -5.95 -7.26
N LEU A 49 25.51 -5.66 -6.16
CA LEU A 49 25.57 -4.41 -5.41
C LEU A 49 26.35 -4.57 -4.09
N THR A 50 26.68 -3.44 -3.49
CA THR A 50 27.30 -3.35 -2.17
C THR A 50 26.71 -2.14 -1.43
N PRO A 51 26.79 -2.08 -0.09
CA PRO A 51 26.33 -0.91 0.67
C PRO A 51 26.94 0.42 0.21
N LYS A 52 28.12 0.39 -0.43
CA LYS A 52 28.79 1.59 -0.97
C LYS A 52 28.03 2.23 -2.13
N HIS A 53 27.06 1.55 -2.74
CA HIS A 53 26.22 2.12 -3.79
C HIS A 53 25.10 3.00 -3.24
N PHE A 54 24.86 2.95 -1.93
CA PHE A 54 23.80 3.71 -1.27
C PHE A 54 24.40 4.76 -0.32
N PRO A 55 23.68 5.85 -0.03
CA PRO A 55 24.00 6.74 1.07
C PRO A 55 23.92 6.07 2.44
N ALA A 56 24.33 6.80 3.48
CA ALA A 56 24.15 6.36 4.85
C ALA A 56 22.66 6.36 5.23
N PHE A 57 22.29 5.41 6.09
CA PHE A 57 20.96 5.36 6.68
C PHE A 57 20.69 6.54 7.61
N VAL A 58 19.46 7.01 7.59
CA VAL A 58 18.86 7.89 8.60
C VAL A 58 17.53 7.29 9.04
N ASP A 59 17.18 7.51 10.29
CA ASP A 59 15.89 7.11 10.84
C ASP A 59 14.86 8.23 10.64
N ALA A 60 13.59 7.85 10.60
CA ALA A 60 12.54 8.83 10.43
C ALA A 60 12.48 9.74 11.67
N GLY A 61 12.42 11.06 11.46
CA GLY A 61 12.60 12.06 12.51
C GLY A 61 14.03 12.58 12.67
N ASP A 62 15.04 11.94 12.06
CA ASP A 62 16.40 12.45 12.08
C ASP A 62 16.55 13.70 11.21
N LYS A 63 17.39 14.63 11.68
CA LYS A 63 17.82 15.78 10.89
C LYS A 63 18.81 15.31 9.82
N VAL A 64 18.41 15.41 8.55
CA VAL A 64 19.27 15.13 7.40
C VAL A 64 20.26 16.28 7.17
N GLY A 65 19.79 17.51 7.34
CA GLY A 65 20.58 18.71 7.11
C GLY A 65 19.81 19.99 7.40
N VAL A 66 20.27 21.09 6.82
CA VAL A 66 19.52 22.35 6.76
C VAL A 66 19.27 22.72 5.31
N LEU A 67 18.24 23.53 5.05
CA LEU A 67 18.00 24.07 3.72
C LEU A 67 19.25 24.77 3.19
N LEU A 68 19.57 24.52 1.91
CA LEU A 68 20.53 25.30 1.16
C LEU A 68 20.09 26.76 1.14
N PRO A 69 21.02 27.74 1.23
CA PRO A 69 20.67 29.16 1.27
C PRO A 69 19.75 29.60 0.12
N GLU A 70 20.05 29.16 -1.10
CA GLU A 70 19.28 29.47 -2.30
C GLU A 70 17.86 28.88 -2.27
N VAL A 71 17.69 27.69 -1.69
CA VAL A 71 16.38 27.04 -1.52
C VAL A 71 15.57 27.75 -0.43
N ALA A 72 16.21 28.15 0.66
CA ALA A 72 15.55 28.91 1.72
C ALA A 72 15.04 30.27 1.19
N GLU A 73 15.84 30.95 0.38
CA GLU A 73 15.46 32.20 -0.30
C GLU A 73 14.28 31.99 -1.26
N GLU A 74 14.33 30.97 -2.12
CA GLU A 74 13.25 30.64 -3.06
C GLU A 74 11.92 30.34 -2.35
N LEU A 75 11.97 29.65 -1.21
CA LEU A 75 10.80 29.29 -0.42
C LEU A 75 10.34 30.40 0.55
N GLY A 76 11.08 31.50 0.67
CA GLY A 76 10.79 32.56 1.64
C GLY A 76 10.93 32.11 3.10
N LEU A 77 11.79 31.13 3.37
CA LEU A 77 12.01 30.54 4.68
C LEU A 77 13.30 31.08 5.34
N PRO A 78 13.39 31.05 6.69
CA PRO A 78 14.63 31.41 7.38
C PRO A 78 15.82 30.56 6.91
N ALA A 79 17.00 31.18 6.89
CA ALA A 79 18.24 30.43 6.76
C ALA A 79 18.35 29.39 7.90
N HIS A 80 18.94 28.22 7.60
CA HIS A 80 19.17 27.13 8.55
C HIS A 80 17.93 26.35 9.03
N VAL A 81 16.79 26.44 8.34
CA VAL A 81 15.65 25.53 8.58
C VAL A 81 16.09 24.08 8.44
N ALA A 82 15.83 23.27 9.46
CA ALA A 82 16.18 21.86 9.45
C ALA A 82 15.30 21.06 8.48
N VAL A 83 15.90 20.15 7.74
CA VAL A 83 15.18 19.16 6.91
C VAL A 83 15.25 17.82 7.62
N ILE A 84 14.08 17.24 7.88
CA ILE A 84 13.90 16.02 8.65
C ILE A 84 13.54 14.86 7.73
N SER A 85 14.07 13.67 7.98
CA SER A 85 13.67 12.46 7.25
C SER A 85 12.21 12.11 7.60
N ALA A 86 11.33 12.12 6.59
CA ALA A 86 9.90 11.95 6.78
C ALA A 86 9.40 10.50 6.61
N GLY A 87 10.22 9.57 6.14
CA GLY A 87 9.81 8.19 5.92
C GLY A 87 9.06 7.90 4.63
N HIS A 88 8.57 6.66 4.53
CA HIS A 88 7.62 6.18 3.53
C HIS A 88 6.18 6.38 4.03
N ASP A 89 5.29 6.84 3.16
CA ASP A 89 3.93 7.26 3.51
C ASP A 89 3.10 6.14 4.18
N THR A 90 3.19 4.93 3.66
CA THR A 90 2.42 3.76 4.11
C THR A 90 2.90 3.31 5.49
N GLN A 91 4.20 3.43 5.75
CA GLN A 91 4.78 3.15 7.07
C GLN A 91 4.38 4.22 8.09
N PHE A 92 4.21 5.46 7.64
CA PHE A 92 3.72 6.56 8.47
C PHE A 92 2.21 6.59 8.65
N ALA A 93 1.42 5.98 7.77
CA ALA A 93 -0.03 5.83 7.97
C ALA A 93 -0.35 5.05 9.26
N LEU A 94 0.47 4.04 9.57
CA LEU A 94 0.40 3.29 10.84
C LEU A 94 0.64 4.22 12.04
N VAL A 95 1.66 5.06 11.99
CA VAL A 95 1.95 6.04 13.05
C VAL A 95 0.82 7.07 13.17
N GLY A 96 0.39 7.64 12.05
CA GLY A 96 -0.63 8.70 12.00
C GLY A 96 -2.02 8.25 12.44
N SER A 97 -2.33 6.96 12.32
CA SER A 97 -3.59 6.39 12.81
C SER A 97 -3.73 6.36 14.33
N GLY A 98 -2.60 6.42 15.07
CA GLY A 98 -2.55 6.19 16.50
C GLY A 98 -2.70 4.73 16.95
N ALA A 99 -2.66 3.75 16.02
CA ALA A 99 -2.74 2.34 16.36
C ALA A 99 -1.55 1.89 17.22
N GLN A 100 -1.87 1.09 18.24
CA GLN A 100 -0.88 0.48 19.13
C GLN A 100 -0.27 -0.78 18.53
N GLU A 101 0.73 -1.35 19.19
CA GLU A 101 1.31 -2.64 18.79
C GLU A 101 0.22 -3.72 18.71
N ALA A 102 0.28 -4.56 17.68
CA ALA A 102 -0.67 -5.61 17.36
C ALA A 102 -2.13 -5.14 17.15
N GLN A 103 -2.36 -3.83 16.97
CA GLN A 103 -3.65 -3.32 16.50
C GLN A 103 -3.63 -3.20 14.98
N PRO A 104 -4.47 -3.95 14.26
CA PRO A 104 -4.53 -3.86 12.81
C PRO A 104 -5.23 -2.58 12.36
N ILE A 105 -4.77 -2.05 11.23
CA ILE A 105 -5.39 -0.93 10.51
C ILE A 105 -5.68 -1.40 9.11
N LEU A 106 -6.87 -1.08 8.63
CA LEU A 106 -7.25 -1.22 7.24
C LEU A 106 -7.30 0.17 6.61
N SER A 107 -6.39 0.42 5.66
CA SER A 107 -6.43 1.61 4.82
C SER A 107 -7.14 1.25 3.52
N SER A 108 -8.36 1.77 3.33
CA SER A 108 -9.18 1.46 2.16
C SER A 108 -9.21 2.62 1.16
N GLY A 109 -8.81 2.33 -0.06
CA GLY A 109 -8.87 3.21 -1.23
C GLY A 109 -8.99 2.37 -2.50
N THR A 110 -8.30 2.77 -3.58
CA THR A 110 -8.15 1.91 -4.78
C THR A 110 -7.64 0.52 -4.41
N TRP A 111 -6.69 0.50 -3.49
CA TRP A 111 -6.18 -0.68 -2.82
C TRP A 111 -6.71 -0.70 -1.39
N GLU A 112 -6.88 -1.90 -0.86
CA GLU A 112 -6.92 -2.10 0.59
C GLU A 112 -5.57 -2.59 1.06
N ILE A 113 -5.09 -1.99 2.13
CA ILE A 113 -3.85 -2.35 2.77
C ILE A 113 -4.17 -2.62 4.23
N LEU A 114 -4.09 -3.89 4.63
CA LEU A 114 -4.22 -4.32 6.00
C LEU A 114 -2.82 -4.44 6.59
N MET A 115 -2.55 -3.68 7.64
CA MET A 115 -1.23 -3.67 8.31
C MET A 115 -1.38 -3.65 9.82
N ALA A 116 -0.32 -4.04 10.51
CA ALA A 116 -0.17 -3.82 11.94
C ALA A 116 1.28 -3.43 12.25
N ARG A 117 1.52 -2.92 13.46
CA ARG A 117 2.89 -2.71 13.98
C ARG A 117 3.19 -3.80 14.99
N VAL A 118 4.32 -4.49 14.87
CA VAL A 118 4.72 -5.59 15.78
C VAL A 118 6.20 -5.53 16.11
N SER A 119 6.58 -5.95 17.32
CA SER A 119 8.00 -6.05 17.72
C SER A 119 8.72 -7.27 17.16
N LYS A 120 7.98 -8.32 16.80
CA LYS A 120 8.52 -9.59 16.28
C LYS A 120 7.75 -10.05 15.05
N PRO A 121 8.15 -9.61 13.84
CA PRO A 121 7.51 -10.07 12.62
C PRO A 121 7.84 -11.55 12.44
N THR A 122 6.83 -12.36 12.15
CA THR A 122 7.05 -13.71 11.65
C THR A 122 6.98 -13.65 10.12
N VAL A 123 7.96 -14.23 9.45
CA VAL A 123 8.00 -14.30 7.99
C VAL A 123 8.17 -15.76 7.58
N GLN A 124 7.36 -16.22 6.62
CA GLN A 124 7.45 -17.57 6.08
C GLN A 124 7.31 -17.51 4.56
N PRO A 125 8.03 -18.36 3.80
CA PRO A 125 7.91 -18.39 2.33
C PRO A 125 6.46 -18.56 1.86
N ALA A 126 5.66 -19.38 2.56
CA ALA A 126 4.25 -19.59 2.24
C ALA A 126 3.41 -18.30 2.36
N TRP A 127 3.75 -17.40 3.29
CA TRP A 127 3.05 -16.13 3.46
C TRP A 127 3.45 -15.12 2.41
N PHE A 128 4.72 -15.10 2.02
CA PHE A 128 5.19 -14.32 0.88
C PHE A 128 4.45 -14.73 -0.41
N SER A 129 4.30 -16.04 -0.66
CA SER A 129 3.50 -16.54 -1.79
C SER A 129 2.01 -16.18 -1.71
N ALA A 130 1.50 -15.86 -0.51
CA ALA A 130 0.15 -15.38 -0.29
C ALA A 130 0.03 -13.84 -0.28
N GLY A 131 1.10 -13.11 -0.64
CA GLY A 131 1.11 -11.65 -0.75
C GLY A 131 1.43 -10.91 0.55
N PHE A 132 1.83 -11.61 1.62
CA PHE A 132 2.24 -10.95 2.86
C PHE A 132 3.68 -10.42 2.76
N THR A 133 3.86 -9.19 3.22
CA THR A 133 5.15 -8.55 3.39
C THR A 133 5.36 -8.17 4.85
N ALA A 134 6.60 -7.86 5.21
CA ALA A 134 6.93 -7.22 6.47
C ALA A 134 8.02 -6.19 6.20
N GLU A 135 7.76 -4.95 6.59
CA GLU A 135 8.63 -3.80 6.30
C GLU A 135 9.15 -3.15 7.60
N LEU A 136 10.09 -2.22 7.44
CA LEU A 136 10.70 -1.50 8.56
C LEU A 136 9.78 -0.35 9.02
N ASP A 137 9.46 -0.34 10.32
CA ASP A 137 8.72 0.76 10.95
C ASP A 137 9.64 1.96 11.24
N ALA A 138 9.03 3.14 11.38
CA ALA A 138 9.69 4.36 11.82
C ALA A 138 10.35 4.21 13.21
N SER A 139 9.80 3.37 14.08
CA SER A 139 10.42 2.95 15.34
C SER A 139 11.41 1.81 15.11
N ALA A 140 12.59 1.95 15.70
CA ALA A 140 13.67 0.95 15.61
C ALA A 140 13.28 -0.45 16.14
N HIS A 141 12.26 -0.54 16.99
CA HIS A 141 11.87 -1.79 17.66
C HIS A 141 10.63 -2.44 17.06
N LEU A 142 10.03 -1.82 16.04
CA LEU A 142 8.80 -2.30 15.42
C LEU A 142 9.02 -2.58 13.93
N TYR A 143 8.09 -3.35 13.39
CA TYR A 143 8.02 -3.81 12.02
C TYR A 143 6.56 -3.81 11.59
N ASN A 144 6.35 -3.69 10.29
CA ASN A 144 5.05 -3.47 9.72
C ASN A 144 4.69 -4.62 8.78
N PRO A 145 4.20 -5.76 9.31
CA PRO A 145 3.58 -6.79 8.50
C PRO A 145 2.34 -6.23 7.82
N GLY A 146 2.18 -6.58 6.55
CA GLY A 146 1.10 -6.09 5.73
C GLY A 146 0.71 -7.05 4.63
N ILE A 147 -0.47 -6.83 4.11
CA ILE A 147 -0.99 -7.46 2.89
C ILE A 147 -1.87 -6.43 2.19
N GLN A 148 -1.89 -6.48 0.86
CA GLN A 148 -2.64 -5.56 0.02
C GLN A 148 -3.44 -6.30 -1.06
N TRP A 149 -4.61 -5.78 -1.41
CA TRP A 149 -5.46 -6.27 -2.49
C TRP A 149 -6.22 -5.13 -3.16
N LEU A 150 -6.75 -5.38 -4.35
CA LEU A 150 -7.63 -4.44 -5.03
C LEU A 150 -8.94 -4.31 -4.25
N SER A 151 -9.31 -3.08 -3.87
CA SER A 151 -10.55 -2.79 -3.15
C SER A 151 -11.50 -1.99 -4.02
N SER A 152 -11.48 -0.65 -3.97
CA SER A 152 -12.45 0.17 -4.69
C SER A 152 -12.36 0.06 -6.21
N ALA A 153 -11.24 -0.42 -6.76
CA ALA A 153 -11.15 -0.77 -8.19
C ALA A 153 -12.17 -1.85 -8.59
N VAL A 154 -12.45 -2.80 -7.69
CA VAL A 154 -13.50 -3.81 -7.88
C VAL A 154 -14.88 -3.15 -7.82
N MET A 155 -15.09 -2.21 -6.90
CA MET A 155 -16.34 -1.45 -6.82
C MET A 155 -16.59 -0.62 -8.08
N GLU A 156 -15.56 0.05 -8.60
CA GLU A 156 -15.64 0.82 -9.85
C GLU A 156 -15.92 -0.10 -11.04
N TRP A 157 -15.34 -1.31 -11.07
CA TRP A 157 -15.71 -2.30 -12.08
C TRP A 157 -17.18 -2.70 -11.98
N VAL A 158 -17.70 -2.96 -10.76
CA VAL A 158 -19.12 -3.28 -10.55
C VAL A 158 -20.01 -2.11 -10.96
N ALA A 159 -19.65 -0.87 -10.61
CA ALA A 159 -20.37 0.32 -11.00
C ALA A 159 -20.49 0.42 -12.53
N ASN A 160 -19.37 0.26 -13.24
CA ASN A 160 -19.32 0.38 -14.69
C ASN A 160 -19.96 -0.79 -15.46
N THR A 161 -20.15 -1.95 -14.82
CA THR A 161 -20.66 -3.17 -15.50
C THR A 161 -22.09 -3.51 -15.12
N VAL A 162 -22.43 -3.43 -13.83
CA VAL A 162 -23.74 -3.80 -13.29
C VAL A 162 -24.65 -2.57 -13.18
N TYR A 163 -24.09 -1.42 -12.85
CA TYR A 163 -24.78 -0.13 -12.65
C TYR A 163 -24.48 0.86 -13.77
N ALA A 164 -24.28 0.35 -14.99
CA ALA A 164 -23.79 1.14 -16.13
C ALA A 164 -24.68 2.35 -16.47
N ASP A 165 -25.96 2.30 -16.15
CA ASP A 165 -26.94 3.38 -16.33
C ASP A 165 -26.73 4.56 -15.36
N VAL A 166 -26.09 4.33 -14.20
CA VAL A 166 -25.78 5.36 -13.20
C VAL A 166 -24.27 5.56 -12.98
N ALA A 167 -23.40 4.86 -13.73
CA ALA A 167 -21.95 4.86 -13.50
C ALA A 167 -21.28 6.24 -13.55
N THR A 168 -21.81 7.18 -14.34
CA THR A 168 -21.31 8.56 -14.43
C THR A 168 -22.06 9.54 -13.51
N SER A 169 -23.07 9.07 -12.79
CA SER A 169 -23.86 9.88 -11.86
C SER A 169 -23.08 10.17 -10.59
N ALA A 170 -23.26 11.37 -10.04
CA ALA A 170 -22.78 11.70 -8.70
C ALA A 170 -23.42 10.80 -7.61
N GLU A 171 -24.62 10.28 -7.89
CA GLU A 171 -25.37 9.42 -6.96
C GLU A 171 -25.03 7.93 -7.09
N LYS A 172 -24.05 7.55 -7.94
CA LYS A 172 -23.75 6.14 -8.24
C LYS A 172 -23.59 5.29 -6.97
N TYR A 173 -22.83 5.79 -6.01
CA TYR A 173 -22.53 5.08 -4.77
C TYR A 173 -23.76 5.05 -3.84
N THR A 174 -24.52 6.13 -3.76
CA THR A 174 -25.78 6.18 -3.00
C THR A 174 -26.74 5.10 -3.48
N VAL A 175 -26.92 4.97 -4.80
CA VAL A 175 -27.80 3.96 -5.41
C VAL A 175 -27.31 2.54 -5.07
N MET A 176 -26.03 2.25 -5.34
CA MET A 176 -25.43 0.95 -5.06
C MET A 176 -25.56 0.53 -3.59
N ILE A 177 -25.29 1.46 -2.66
CA ILE A 177 -25.38 1.22 -1.21
C ILE A 177 -26.83 0.96 -0.78
N ASN A 178 -27.79 1.76 -1.26
CA ASN A 178 -29.19 1.61 -0.89
C ASN A 178 -29.75 0.25 -1.34
N GLU A 179 -29.43 -0.16 -2.57
CA GLU A 179 -29.83 -1.46 -3.08
C GLU A 179 -29.18 -2.62 -2.32
N ALA A 180 -27.87 -2.54 -2.06
CA ALA A 180 -27.17 -3.55 -1.27
C ALA A 180 -27.76 -3.67 0.14
N SER A 181 -28.11 -2.54 0.76
CA SER A 181 -28.66 -2.49 2.12
C SER A 181 -30.06 -3.10 2.24
N ALA A 182 -30.83 -3.10 1.15
CA ALA A 182 -32.16 -3.72 1.12
C ALA A 182 -32.12 -5.27 1.11
N ILE A 183 -30.98 -5.87 0.82
CA ILE A 183 -30.80 -7.33 0.79
C ILE A 183 -30.36 -7.82 2.18
N PRO A 184 -30.90 -8.94 2.72
CA PRO A 184 -30.41 -9.53 3.98
C PRO A 184 -28.93 -9.91 3.94
N ALA A 185 -28.27 -9.97 5.09
CA ALA A 185 -26.88 -10.45 5.17
C ALA A 185 -26.76 -11.88 4.59
N GLY A 186 -25.64 -12.16 3.92
CA GLY A 186 -25.40 -13.44 3.24
C GLY A 186 -25.92 -13.52 1.80
N SER A 187 -26.64 -12.51 1.30
CA SER A 187 -27.02 -12.38 -0.12
C SER A 187 -27.70 -13.65 -0.70
N ASP A 188 -28.57 -14.30 0.08
CA ASP A 188 -29.22 -15.58 -0.27
C ASP A 188 -28.23 -16.70 -0.69
N GLY A 189 -27.01 -16.68 -0.14
CA GLY A 189 -25.96 -17.64 -0.44
C GLY A 189 -25.10 -17.31 -1.67
N LEU A 190 -25.30 -16.14 -2.29
CA LEU A 190 -24.44 -15.66 -3.37
C LEU A 190 -23.05 -15.30 -2.83
N ILE A 191 -22.00 -15.90 -3.41
CA ILE A 191 -20.60 -15.62 -3.09
C ILE A 191 -19.99 -14.84 -4.25
N PHE A 192 -19.34 -13.72 -3.92
CA PHE A 192 -18.53 -12.95 -4.86
C PHE A 192 -17.05 -13.22 -4.60
N ASP A 193 -16.30 -13.50 -5.66
CA ASP A 193 -14.85 -13.67 -5.59
C ASP A 193 -14.17 -12.41 -6.14
N PRO A 194 -13.61 -11.55 -5.27
CA PRO A 194 -13.03 -10.27 -5.67
C PRO A 194 -11.60 -10.41 -6.24
N ARG A 195 -11.14 -11.62 -6.59
CA ARG A 195 -9.80 -11.84 -7.17
C ARG A 195 -9.75 -11.48 -8.66
N PHE A 196 -9.59 -10.20 -8.93
CA PHE A 196 -9.31 -9.67 -10.27
C PHE A 196 -7.80 -9.89 -10.52
N SER A 197 -7.47 -10.86 -11.37
CA SER A 197 -6.14 -11.49 -11.46
C SER A 197 -4.93 -10.54 -11.41
N GLU A 198 -4.01 -10.78 -10.47
CA GLU A 198 -2.61 -10.39 -10.58
C GLU A 198 -1.87 -11.45 -11.42
N GLY A 199 -1.72 -11.21 -12.72
CA GLY A 199 -1.10 -12.20 -13.60
C GLY A 199 -1.03 -11.78 -15.06
N GLY A 200 -0.45 -10.61 -15.36
CA GLY A 200 0.13 -10.24 -16.67
C GLY A 200 -0.79 -10.18 -17.90
N SER A 201 -2.01 -10.69 -17.85
CA SER A 201 -3.01 -10.56 -18.91
C SER A 201 -4.22 -9.84 -18.34
N TYR A 202 -4.29 -8.53 -18.58
CA TYR A 202 -5.56 -7.80 -18.57
C TYR A 202 -6.43 -8.38 -19.69
N LYS A 203 -7.09 -9.49 -19.40
CA LYS A 203 -8.31 -9.91 -20.06
C LYS A 203 -9.35 -9.95 -18.96
N GLY A 204 -10.25 -8.97 -18.95
CA GLY A 204 -11.55 -9.09 -18.30
C GLY A 204 -12.38 -10.18 -18.99
N SER A 205 -11.90 -11.41 -18.93
CA SER A 205 -12.56 -12.61 -19.42
C SER A 205 -12.69 -13.54 -18.22
N PRO A 206 -13.92 -13.91 -17.84
CA PRO A 206 -14.15 -14.74 -16.68
C PRO A 206 -13.66 -16.15 -17.00
N SER A 207 -12.46 -16.51 -16.54
CA SER A 207 -12.11 -17.92 -16.38
C SER A 207 -12.79 -18.41 -15.11
N ILE A 208 -14.02 -18.91 -15.29
CA ILE A 208 -14.84 -19.50 -14.25
C ILE A 208 -14.23 -20.88 -13.89
N PRO A 209 -13.62 -21.08 -12.71
CA PRO A 209 -13.44 -22.43 -12.19
C PRO A 209 -14.83 -23.06 -11.97
N PRO A 210 -15.01 -24.38 -12.18
CA PRO A 210 -16.31 -25.03 -12.01
C PRO A 210 -16.82 -24.80 -10.58
N GLY A 211 -17.80 -23.90 -10.43
CA GLY A 211 -18.38 -23.51 -9.13
C GLY A 211 -18.43 -22.00 -8.82
N ALA A 212 -17.85 -21.11 -9.63
CA ALA A 212 -17.86 -19.65 -9.39
C ALA A 212 -18.90 -18.89 -10.25
N ILE A 213 -19.73 -18.08 -9.58
CA ILE A 213 -20.74 -17.10 -10.06
C ILE A 213 -21.46 -17.43 -11.39
N PHE A 214 -22.69 -17.95 -11.25
CA PHE A 214 -23.74 -17.76 -12.24
C PHE A 214 -24.29 -16.33 -12.14
N ILE A 215 -23.89 -15.43 -13.04
CA ILE A 215 -24.76 -14.29 -13.39
C ILE A 215 -25.91 -14.89 -14.21
N ALA A 216 -26.90 -15.46 -13.52
CA ALA A 216 -28.09 -15.99 -14.14
C ALA A 216 -28.86 -14.80 -14.74
N ARG A 217 -28.65 -14.55 -16.03
CA ARG A 217 -29.49 -13.68 -16.85
C ARG A 217 -30.88 -14.32 -16.95
N ARG A 218 -31.72 -14.11 -15.94
CA ARG A 218 -33.16 -14.37 -16.03
C ARG A 218 -33.86 -13.04 -16.21
N LEU A 219 -34.44 -12.89 -17.39
CA LEU A 219 -35.33 -11.81 -17.77
C LEU A 219 -36.34 -11.52 -16.64
N ARG A 220 -36.38 -10.25 -16.18
CA ARG A 220 -37.23 -9.61 -15.14
C ARG A 220 -36.66 -9.62 -13.71
N GLY A 221 -36.14 -8.46 -13.27
CA GLY A 221 -35.94 -8.10 -11.86
C GLY A 221 -34.47 -7.93 -11.43
N TRP A 222 -33.92 -6.72 -11.59
CA TRP A 222 -32.49 -6.38 -11.55
C TRP A 222 -31.88 -6.07 -10.15
N TRP A 223 -32.52 -6.44 -9.04
CA TRP A 223 -32.24 -5.84 -7.72
C TRP A 223 -31.55 -6.74 -6.68
N ARG A 224 -30.66 -7.68 -7.04
CA ARG A 224 -30.10 -8.66 -6.07
C ARG A 224 -28.57 -8.83 -6.04
N ASN A 225 -27.81 -8.15 -6.90
CA ASN A 225 -26.40 -8.48 -7.12
C ASN A 225 -25.38 -7.64 -6.34
N SER A 226 -25.79 -6.54 -5.70
CA SER A 226 -24.85 -5.57 -5.11
C SER A 226 -24.28 -5.96 -3.75
N LYS A 227 -24.97 -6.77 -2.95
CA LYS A 227 -24.53 -7.04 -1.56
C LYS A 227 -23.37 -8.04 -1.44
N ALA A 228 -23.24 -8.99 -2.37
CA ALA A 228 -22.14 -9.97 -2.33
C ALA A 228 -20.76 -9.32 -2.47
N VAL A 229 -20.71 -8.13 -3.07
CA VAL A 229 -19.50 -7.37 -3.35
C VAL A 229 -18.98 -6.58 -2.12
N CYS A 230 -19.86 -6.18 -1.20
CA CYS A 230 -19.51 -5.29 -0.08
C CYS A 230 -19.43 -5.99 1.29
N SER A 231 -19.59 -7.32 1.38
CA SER A 231 -19.75 -8.03 2.66
C SER A 231 -18.86 -9.27 2.85
N THR A 232 -17.71 -9.31 2.19
CA THR A 232 -16.66 -10.32 2.44
C THR A 232 -15.62 -9.81 3.40
#